data_AF-A0A2V2B2Z4-F1
#
_entry.id   AF-A0A2V2B2Z4-F1
#
_cell.length_a   1.000
_cell.length_b   1.000
_cell.length_c   1.000
_cell.angle_alpha   90.00
_cell.angle_beta   90.00
_cell.angle_gamma   90.00
#
_symmetry.space_group_name_H-M   'P 1'
#
loop_
_entity.id
_entity.type
_entity.pdbx_description
1 polymer ?
#
loop_
_entity_poly.entity_id
_entity_poly.type
_entity_poly.pdbx_seq_one_letter_code
_entity_poly.pdbx_strand_id
1 'polypeptide(L)'
;MKSSTTTAPAPRRTSDLAQAQDGSPAQDGPEAQGGAPAPAPAQAPAQASVQVQESAAGVPRPRADAVRNRERILAAARESFVESGSGAPFDEVARRAGIGNATLYRHFPDRATLVHHVVLFTMGRVTASAEASLAEEPDAFAALCRFTHAAADERIGALCPMLADGFDGEHPELLAARNALEEAVVTLLAAGQDSGLVRTDIGVGDLMVALSQLSRPLPGTACLDTDRFAHRHLQLFLDGLRAPARSELPGSATTLDDLRQKTM
;
A
#
# COMPACT_ATOMS: atom_id res chain seq x y z
N MET A 1 20.96 -50.24 28.77
CA MET A 1 19.58 -50.75 28.87
C MET A 1 18.67 -49.79 28.10
N LYS A 2 18.05 -50.20 26.99
CA LYS A 2 16.70 -50.80 26.89
C LYS A 2 15.59 -49.83 27.36
N SER A 3 14.97 -49.07 26.44
CA SER A 3 13.62 -49.30 25.83
C SER A 3 12.52 -48.50 26.59
N SER A 4 11.34 -48.11 26.09
CA SER A 4 10.55 -48.48 24.89
C SER A 4 9.62 -47.34 24.39
N THR A 5 9.10 -47.49 23.16
CA THR A 5 8.07 -46.71 22.44
C THR A 5 6.62 -46.88 22.96
N THR A 6 5.73 -45.91 22.72
CA THR A 6 4.24 -46.00 22.53
C THR A 6 3.76 -44.61 22.06
N THR A 7 3.17 -44.32 20.89
CA THR A 7 2.08 -44.89 20.05
C THR A 7 0.67 -44.30 20.34
N ALA A 8 0.20 -43.47 19.40
CA ALA A 8 -1.16 -43.10 18.91
C ALA A 8 -2.44 -43.75 19.51
N PRO A 9 -3.68 -43.17 19.39
CA PRO A 9 -4.19 -42.46 18.19
C PRO A 9 -5.23 -41.32 18.38
N ALA A 10 -5.74 -40.81 17.24
CA ALA A 10 -6.88 -39.88 17.12
C ALA A 10 -8.16 -40.57 16.56
N PRO A 11 -9.34 -39.93 16.63
CA PRO A 11 -10.49 -40.27 15.77
C PRO A 11 -11.07 -39.10 14.93
N ARG A 12 -11.85 -39.44 13.89
CA ARG A 12 -12.51 -38.54 12.92
C ARG A 12 -14.03 -38.44 13.12
N ARG A 13 -14.67 -37.37 12.59
CA ARG A 13 -16.02 -37.28 11.94
C ARG A 13 -16.20 -35.85 11.35
N THR A 14 -16.89 -35.51 10.26
CA THR A 14 -17.70 -36.19 9.20
C THR A 14 -19.22 -36.41 9.40
N SER A 15 -19.98 -35.30 9.42
CA SER A 15 -21.37 -35.12 8.92
C SER A 15 -21.55 -33.63 8.60
N ASP A 16 -22.16 -33.10 7.52
CA ASP A 16 -22.93 -33.62 6.36
C ASP A 16 -24.48 -33.75 6.51
N LEU A 17 -25.20 -33.47 5.41
CA LEU A 17 -26.67 -33.41 5.20
C LEU A 17 -27.47 -32.30 5.97
N ALA A 18 -28.57 -31.71 5.46
CA ALA A 18 -29.29 -31.86 4.18
C ALA A 18 -30.05 -30.57 3.75
N GLN A 19 -30.42 -30.50 2.46
CA GLN A 19 -31.39 -29.56 1.89
C GLN A 19 -32.84 -30.02 2.19
N ALA A 20 -33.80 -29.09 2.14
CA ALA A 20 -35.21 -29.40 1.88
C ALA A 20 -35.85 -28.25 1.06
N GLN A 21 -36.48 -28.62 -0.06
CA GLN A 21 -37.33 -27.77 -0.88
C GLN A 21 -38.76 -28.34 -0.88
N ASP A 22 -39.67 -27.52 -1.41
CA ASP A 22 -40.93 -27.91 -2.07
C ASP A 22 -42.20 -27.97 -1.20
N GLY A 23 -43.33 -27.57 -1.81
CA GLY A 23 -44.62 -27.45 -1.15
C GLY A 23 -45.54 -26.36 -1.71
N SER A 24 -46.18 -26.62 -2.86
CA SER A 24 -47.33 -25.84 -3.38
C SER A 24 -48.41 -26.79 -3.93
N PRO A 25 -49.68 -26.58 -3.58
CA PRO A 25 -50.79 -26.59 -4.56
C PRO A 25 -51.72 -25.36 -4.39
N ALA A 26 -52.36 -24.80 -5.44
CA ALA A 26 -53.66 -25.18 -6.02
C ALA A 26 -54.83 -25.25 -5.00
N GLN A 27 -56.07 -24.77 -5.24
CA GLN A 27 -56.80 -24.37 -6.46
C GLN A 27 -58.10 -23.60 -6.06
N ASP A 28 -58.70 -22.78 -6.94
CA ASP A 28 -60.17 -22.70 -7.23
C ASP A 28 -60.64 -21.37 -7.88
N GLY A 29 -61.68 -21.47 -8.73
CA GLY A 29 -62.44 -20.36 -9.35
C GLY A 29 -63.91 -20.31 -8.84
N PRO A 30 -64.93 -19.92 -9.63
CA PRO A 30 -64.94 -19.55 -11.07
C PRO A 30 -65.87 -18.35 -11.47
N GLU A 31 -66.06 -18.14 -12.79
CA GLU A 31 -67.19 -17.46 -13.49
C GLU A 31 -67.36 -15.90 -13.34
N ALA A 32 -67.88 -15.11 -14.32
CA ALA A 32 -68.61 -15.43 -15.56
C ALA A 32 -68.39 -14.46 -16.76
N GLN A 33 -68.30 -15.03 -17.97
CA GLN A 33 -68.93 -14.70 -19.28
C GLN A 33 -69.36 -13.26 -19.68
N GLY A 34 -69.04 -12.84 -20.93
CA GLY A 34 -69.91 -11.94 -21.72
C GLY A 34 -69.31 -11.11 -22.88
N GLY A 35 -69.58 -11.49 -24.15
CA GLY A 35 -69.74 -10.54 -25.29
C GLY A 35 -68.50 -10.17 -26.14
N ALA A 36 -68.68 -10.12 -27.47
CA ALA A 36 -67.66 -9.83 -28.51
C ALA A 36 -68.16 -8.70 -29.47
N PRO A 37 -67.59 -8.47 -30.68
CA PRO A 37 -66.24 -7.95 -30.99
C PRO A 37 -66.23 -6.74 -31.98
N ALA A 38 -65.06 -6.06 -32.09
CA ALA A 38 -64.46 -5.38 -33.27
C ALA A 38 -65.28 -4.35 -34.12
N PRO A 39 -64.65 -3.29 -34.70
CA PRO A 39 -63.78 -3.49 -35.87
C PRO A 39 -62.51 -2.60 -35.91
N ALA A 40 -61.56 -2.99 -36.78
CA ALA A 40 -60.47 -2.12 -37.23
C ALA A 40 -60.96 -1.19 -38.37
N PRO A 41 -60.21 -0.11 -38.69
CA PRO A 41 -59.36 -0.24 -39.88
C PRO A 41 -57.94 0.32 -39.70
N ALA A 42 -57.05 -0.07 -40.62
CA ALA A 42 -55.66 0.35 -40.66
C ALA A 42 -55.47 1.65 -41.44
N GLN A 43 -54.49 2.46 -41.05
CA GLN A 43 -53.32 2.88 -41.85
C GLN A 43 -52.55 4.02 -41.15
N ALA A 44 -51.21 3.94 -41.17
CA ALA A 44 -50.32 5.04 -40.78
C ALA A 44 -50.11 6.00 -41.98
N PRO A 45 -49.63 7.24 -41.76
CA PRO A 45 -48.17 7.39 -41.64
C PRO A 45 -47.69 8.33 -40.52
N ALA A 46 -46.38 8.28 -40.32
CA ALA A 46 -45.57 8.97 -39.32
C ALA A 46 -45.81 10.49 -39.14
N GLN A 47 -45.54 11.01 -37.93
CA GLN A 47 -44.32 11.80 -37.66
C GLN A 47 -44.07 12.11 -36.16
N ALA A 48 -42.79 12.14 -35.79
CA ALA A 48 -42.19 12.87 -34.66
C ALA A 48 -42.71 12.65 -33.22
N SER A 49 -42.37 11.51 -32.61
CA SER A 49 -42.25 11.41 -31.14
C SER A 49 -40.83 11.79 -30.71
N VAL A 50 -40.68 12.90 -29.98
CA VAL A 50 -39.39 13.27 -29.36
C VAL A 50 -39.11 12.28 -28.22
N GLN A 51 -38.22 11.32 -28.46
CA GLN A 51 -37.67 10.50 -27.38
C GLN A 51 -36.62 11.32 -26.64
N VAL A 52 -36.91 11.67 -25.40
CA VAL A 52 -35.91 12.13 -24.44
C VAL A 52 -34.99 10.95 -24.15
N GLN A 53 -33.87 10.87 -24.88
CA GLN A 53 -32.76 10.02 -24.47
C GLN A 53 -32.10 10.68 -23.27
N GLU A 54 -32.49 10.21 -22.09
CA GLU A 54 -31.82 10.48 -20.83
C GLU A 54 -30.43 9.80 -20.84
N SER A 55 -29.52 10.37 -21.63
CA SER A 55 -28.12 10.02 -21.61
C SER A 55 -27.55 10.51 -20.28
N ALA A 56 -27.48 9.61 -19.31
CA ALA A 56 -26.79 9.80 -18.04
C ALA A 56 -25.27 9.85 -18.27
N ALA A 57 -24.82 10.84 -19.04
CA ALA A 57 -23.43 11.23 -19.17
C ALA A 57 -23.00 11.86 -17.83
N GLY A 58 -22.55 11.01 -16.91
CA GLY A 58 -22.03 11.42 -15.61
C GLY A 58 -20.95 12.48 -15.80
N VAL A 59 -21.21 13.69 -15.31
CA VAL A 59 -20.29 14.82 -15.38
C VAL A 59 -18.95 14.40 -14.75
N PRO A 60 -17.82 14.41 -15.48
CA PRO A 60 -16.55 13.97 -14.92
C PRO A 60 -16.16 14.88 -13.74
N ARG A 61 -15.68 14.30 -12.63
CA ARG A 61 -15.03 15.04 -11.52
C ARG A 61 -13.51 15.06 -11.78
N PRO A 62 -13.01 15.93 -12.69
CA PRO A 62 -11.84 15.59 -13.50
C PRO A 62 -10.53 15.61 -12.71
N ARG A 63 -10.50 16.37 -11.61
CA ARG A 63 -9.32 16.55 -10.75
C ARG A 63 -9.11 15.38 -9.79
N ALA A 64 -10.17 14.92 -9.12
CA ALA A 64 -10.06 13.83 -8.15
C ALA A 64 -9.70 12.50 -8.82
N ASP A 65 -10.25 12.24 -10.01
CA ASP A 65 -9.93 11.03 -10.78
C ASP A 65 -8.53 11.10 -11.40
N ALA A 66 -8.07 12.28 -11.84
CA ALA A 66 -6.71 12.46 -12.33
C ALA A 66 -5.65 12.29 -11.23
N VAL A 67 -5.89 12.81 -10.02
CA VAL A 67 -5.00 12.61 -8.86
C VAL A 67 -4.93 11.13 -8.50
N ARG A 68 -6.07 10.45 -8.29
CA ARG A 68 -6.10 9.00 -8.01
C ARG A 68 -5.45 8.16 -9.11
N ASN A 69 -5.58 8.57 -10.38
CA ASN A 69 -4.92 7.89 -11.49
C ASN A 69 -3.39 8.05 -11.40
N ARG A 70 -2.89 9.25 -11.07
CA ARG A 70 -1.45 9.50 -10.86
C ARG A 70 -0.90 8.72 -9.68
N GLU A 71 -1.60 8.69 -8.55
CA GLU A 71 -1.22 7.90 -7.37
C GLU A 71 -1.12 6.40 -7.69
N ARG A 72 -2.10 5.84 -8.41
CA ARG A 72 -2.05 4.44 -8.87
C ARG A 72 -0.85 4.15 -9.76
N ILE A 73 -0.47 5.08 -10.65
CA ILE A 73 0.71 4.93 -11.49
C ILE A 73 1.99 4.94 -10.65
N LEU A 74 2.11 5.86 -9.69
CA LEU A 74 3.31 5.99 -8.86
C LEU A 74 3.48 4.81 -7.90
N ALA A 75 2.39 4.30 -7.32
CA ALA A 75 2.41 3.06 -6.53
C ALA A 75 2.81 1.84 -7.39
N ALA A 76 2.21 1.67 -8.57
CA ALA A 76 2.57 0.57 -9.48
C ALA A 76 4.03 0.66 -9.98
N ALA A 77 4.53 1.87 -10.22
CA ALA A 77 5.91 2.12 -10.59
C ALA A 77 6.87 1.74 -9.44
N ARG A 78 6.55 2.14 -8.20
CA ARG A 78 7.33 1.78 -7.01
C ARG A 78 7.49 0.28 -6.85
N GLU A 79 6.40 -0.50 -6.80
CA GLU A 79 6.51 -1.96 -6.64
C GLU A 79 7.31 -2.60 -7.80
N SER A 80 7.19 -2.06 -9.01
CA SER A 80 7.99 -2.52 -10.16
C SER A 80 9.49 -2.22 -10.01
N PHE A 81 9.85 -1.07 -9.45
CA PHE A 81 11.23 -0.72 -9.16
C PHE A 81 11.82 -1.49 -7.97
N VAL A 82 11.00 -1.89 -7.00
CA VAL A 82 11.41 -2.74 -5.87
C VAL A 82 11.75 -4.16 -6.36
N GLU A 83 10.93 -4.73 -7.24
CA GLU A 83 11.13 -6.09 -7.77
C GLU A 83 12.23 -6.20 -8.83
N SER A 84 12.29 -5.24 -9.76
CA SER A 84 13.14 -5.32 -10.97
C SER A 84 14.25 -4.25 -11.01
N GLY A 85 14.44 -3.50 -9.93
CA GLY A 85 15.32 -2.33 -9.89
C GLY A 85 14.79 -1.16 -10.72
N SER A 86 15.52 -0.04 -10.71
CA SER A 86 15.18 1.17 -11.48
C SER A 86 15.04 0.93 -12.99
N GLY A 87 15.55 -0.20 -13.52
CA GLY A 87 15.43 -0.63 -14.92
C GLY A 87 14.07 -1.24 -15.33
N ALA A 88 13.11 -1.40 -14.42
CA ALA A 88 11.82 -2.06 -14.68
C ALA A 88 11.11 -1.61 -15.98
N PRO A 89 10.52 -2.51 -16.80
CA PRO A 89 9.84 -2.13 -18.03
C PRO A 89 8.64 -1.19 -17.81
N PHE A 90 8.53 -0.13 -18.61
CA PHE A 90 7.38 0.79 -18.56
C PHE A 90 6.06 0.09 -18.87
N ASP A 91 6.08 -0.92 -19.74
CA ASP A 91 4.93 -1.76 -20.07
C ASP A 91 4.36 -2.47 -18.82
N GLU A 92 5.24 -2.94 -17.92
CA GLU A 92 4.82 -3.62 -16.69
C GLU A 92 4.24 -2.63 -15.68
N VAL A 93 4.81 -1.43 -15.59
CA VAL A 93 4.24 -0.31 -14.80
C VAL A 93 2.84 0.05 -15.30
N ALA A 94 2.66 0.22 -16.60
CA ALA A 94 1.37 0.56 -17.20
C ALA A 94 0.33 -0.55 -16.98
N ARG A 95 0.74 -1.82 -17.17
CA ARG A 95 -0.09 -3.01 -16.92
C ARG A 95 -0.55 -3.08 -15.46
N ARG A 96 0.34 -2.87 -14.50
CA ARG A 96 0.04 -2.86 -13.05
C ARG A 96 -0.84 -1.68 -12.65
N ALA A 97 -0.60 -0.51 -13.22
CA ALA A 97 -1.42 0.67 -13.00
C ALA A 97 -2.81 0.59 -13.67
N GLY A 98 -3.04 -0.37 -14.57
CA GLY A 98 -4.29 -0.51 -15.32
C GLY A 98 -4.50 0.63 -16.34
N ILE A 99 -3.42 1.13 -16.95
CA ILE A 99 -3.46 2.20 -17.95
C ILE A 99 -2.75 1.78 -19.25
N GLY A 100 -3.04 2.46 -20.36
CA GLY A 100 -2.30 2.27 -21.60
C GLY A 100 -0.93 2.97 -21.58
N ASN A 101 0.08 2.38 -22.24
CA ASN A 101 1.42 2.95 -22.38
C ASN A 101 1.43 4.40 -22.90
N ALA A 102 0.58 4.72 -23.88
CA ALA A 102 0.46 6.07 -24.41
C ALA A 102 0.01 7.11 -23.35
N THR A 103 -0.69 6.68 -22.30
CA THR A 103 -1.04 7.52 -21.14
C THR A 103 0.14 7.65 -20.18
N LEU A 104 0.90 6.57 -19.94
CA LEU A 104 2.09 6.59 -19.09
C LEU A 104 3.14 7.57 -19.65
N TYR A 105 3.51 7.43 -20.93
CA TYR A 105 4.49 8.29 -21.61
C TYR A 105 4.05 9.76 -21.72
N ARG A 106 2.74 10.06 -21.70
CA ARG A 106 2.24 11.45 -21.65
C ARG A 106 2.42 12.11 -20.28
N HIS A 107 2.46 11.32 -19.20
CA HIS A 107 2.65 11.82 -17.85
C HIS A 107 4.11 11.75 -17.38
N PHE A 108 4.89 10.82 -17.93
CA PHE A 108 6.28 10.57 -17.60
C PHE A 108 7.04 10.27 -18.91
N PRO A 109 7.60 11.29 -19.59
CA PRO A 109 8.23 11.13 -20.90
C PRO A 109 9.43 10.18 -20.89
N ASP A 110 10.14 10.13 -19.76
CA ASP A 110 11.34 9.33 -19.56
C ASP A 110 11.36 8.67 -18.15
N ARG A 111 12.35 7.80 -17.96
CA ARG A 111 12.55 7.02 -16.73
C ARG A 111 12.96 7.90 -15.54
N ALA A 112 13.80 8.92 -15.76
CA ALA A 112 14.26 9.80 -14.68
C ALA A 112 13.08 10.58 -14.08
N THR A 113 12.20 11.10 -14.93
CA THR A 113 10.94 11.78 -14.54
C THR A 113 10.01 10.86 -13.75
N LEU A 114 9.89 9.58 -14.13
CA LEU A 114 9.10 8.61 -13.37
C LEU A 114 9.73 8.29 -12.00
N VAL A 115 11.04 8.02 -11.95
CA VAL A 115 11.74 7.73 -10.68
C VAL A 115 11.67 8.93 -9.74
N HIS A 116 11.92 10.15 -10.24
CA HIS A 116 11.80 11.41 -9.51
C HIS A 116 10.44 11.55 -8.80
N HIS A 117 9.34 11.37 -9.54
CA HIS A 117 8.00 11.47 -8.96
C HIS A 117 7.65 10.29 -8.04
N VAL A 118 8.21 9.09 -8.24
CA VAL A 118 8.04 7.96 -7.31
C VAL A 118 8.75 8.24 -5.99
N VAL A 119 9.96 8.81 -6.01
CA VAL A 119 10.70 9.17 -4.80
C VAL A 119 9.95 10.25 -4.02
N LEU A 120 9.52 11.35 -4.68
CA LEU A 120 8.71 12.40 -4.03
C LEU A 120 7.40 11.85 -3.43
N PHE A 121 6.66 11.03 -4.18
CA PHE A 121 5.41 10.44 -3.73
C PHE A 121 5.59 9.55 -2.50
N THR A 122 6.65 8.73 -2.50
CA THR A 122 6.92 7.80 -1.41
C THR A 122 7.44 8.53 -0.18
N MET A 123 8.35 9.50 -0.32
CA MET A 123 8.78 10.37 0.78
C MET A 123 7.57 11.09 1.40
N GLY A 124 6.72 11.72 0.58
CA GLY A 124 5.52 12.42 1.08
C GLY A 124 4.54 11.51 1.83
N ARG A 125 4.31 10.27 1.37
CA ARG A 125 3.47 9.29 2.08
C ARG A 125 4.08 8.87 3.42
N VAL A 126 5.39 8.66 3.47
CA VAL A 126 6.09 8.29 4.70
C VAL A 126 6.15 9.45 5.70
N THR A 127 6.36 10.70 5.25
CA THR A 127 6.25 11.90 6.09
C THR A 127 4.85 12.03 6.70
N ALA A 128 3.80 11.98 5.86
CA ALA A 128 2.42 12.04 6.33
C ALA A 128 2.07 10.89 7.30
N SER A 129 2.67 9.71 7.12
CA SER A 129 2.52 8.59 8.06
C SER A 129 3.21 8.85 9.41
N ALA A 130 4.33 9.56 9.45
CA ALA A 130 4.98 9.94 10.72
C ALA A 130 4.12 10.94 11.50
N GLU A 131 3.64 11.98 10.82
CA GLU A 131 2.73 13.00 11.36
C GLU A 131 1.44 12.37 11.91
N ALA A 132 0.75 11.56 11.09
CA ALA A 132 -0.48 10.88 11.48
C ALA A 132 -0.27 9.89 12.64
N SER A 133 0.85 9.16 12.65
CA SER A 133 1.16 8.24 13.76
C SER A 133 1.35 8.99 15.08
N LEU A 134 2.06 10.14 15.07
CA LEU A 134 2.25 10.95 16.26
C LEU A 134 0.96 11.63 16.76
N ALA A 135 0.04 11.96 15.84
CA ALA A 135 -1.22 12.61 16.16
C ALA A 135 -2.35 11.67 16.62
N GLU A 136 -2.33 10.41 16.19
CA GLU A 136 -3.46 9.47 16.36
C GLU A 136 -3.18 8.32 17.33
N GLU A 137 -1.92 7.93 17.54
CA GLU A 137 -1.57 6.82 18.45
C GLU A 137 -1.59 7.24 19.93
N PRO A 138 -1.89 6.32 20.87
CA PRO A 138 -2.06 6.65 22.28
C PRO A 138 -0.75 7.01 23.01
N ASP A 139 0.40 6.61 22.46
CA ASP A 139 1.72 6.94 22.98
C ASP A 139 2.78 7.00 21.87
N ALA A 140 3.91 7.66 22.15
CA ALA A 140 4.95 7.91 21.15
C ALA A 140 5.70 6.64 20.69
N PHE A 141 5.67 5.54 21.46
CA PHE A 141 6.24 4.27 21.02
C PHE A 141 5.28 3.53 20.07
N ALA A 142 3.96 3.58 20.33
CA ALA A 142 2.95 3.12 19.39
C ALA A 142 3.01 3.91 18.07
N ALA A 143 3.20 5.24 18.15
CA ALA A 143 3.45 6.10 17.00
C ALA A 143 4.69 5.66 16.20
N LEU A 144 5.82 5.42 16.89
CA LEU A 144 7.05 4.93 16.26
C LEU A 144 6.86 3.57 15.58
N CYS A 145 6.11 2.65 16.19
CA CYS A 145 5.79 1.35 15.62
C CYS A 145 4.95 1.49 14.34
N ARG A 146 3.84 2.23 14.39
CA ARG A 146 2.95 2.44 13.24
C ARG A 146 3.69 3.10 12.08
N PHE A 147 4.45 4.16 12.35
CA PHE A 147 5.30 4.80 11.35
C PHE A 147 6.27 3.81 10.70
N THR A 148 7.00 3.03 11.50
CA THR A 148 8.06 2.14 10.99
C THR A 148 7.49 1.03 10.11
N HIS A 149 6.33 0.48 10.48
CA HIS A 149 5.62 -0.52 9.64
C HIS A 149 5.09 0.11 8.35
N ALA A 150 4.41 1.26 8.44
CA ALA A 150 3.92 1.95 7.25
C ALA A 150 5.06 2.36 6.30
N ALA A 151 6.20 2.82 6.82
CA ALA A 151 7.36 3.14 6.01
C ALA A 151 7.96 1.92 5.27
N ALA A 152 7.82 0.72 5.86
CA ALA A 152 8.17 -0.54 5.20
C ALA A 152 7.15 -0.96 4.13
N ASP A 153 5.83 -0.77 4.38
CA ASP A 153 4.77 -0.94 3.37
C ASP A 153 4.94 0.02 2.18
N GLU A 154 5.41 1.24 2.45
CA GLU A 154 5.80 2.23 1.44
C GLU A 154 7.15 1.91 0.76
N ARG A 155 7.80 0.79 1.11
CA ARG A 155 9.06 0.31 0.49
C ARG A 155 10.24 1.29 0.60
N ILE A 156 10.27 2.17 1.60
CA ILE A 156 11.22 3.31 1.65
C ILE A 156 12.70 2.87 1.55
N GLY A 157 13.08 1.75 2.19
CA GLY A 157 14.44 1.21 2.17
C GLY A 157 14.94 0.68 0.81
N ALA A 158 14.01 0.53 -0.15
CA ALA A 158 14.33 0.19 -1.54
C ALA A 158 14.52 1.42 -2.44
N LEU A 159 14.17 2.63 -1.98
CA LEU A 159 14.41 3.86 -2.76
C LEU A 159 15.89 4.24 -2.83
N CYS A 160 16.66 4.02 -1.76
CA CYS A 160 18.08 4.41 -1.72
C CYS A 160 18.90 3.94 -2.95
N PRO A 161 18.84 2.66 -3.39
CA PRO A 161 19.52 2.23 -4.63
C PRO A 161 18.88 2.75 -5.93
N MET A 162 17.65 3.27 -5.89
CA MET A 162 16.99 3.89 -7.06
C MET A 162 17.49 5.32 -7.34
N LEU A 163 18.25 5.92 -6.41
CA LEU A 163 18.88 7.24 -6.56
C LEU A 163 20.22 7.18 -7.32
N ALA A 164 20.63 6.02 -7.83
CA ALA A 164 21.88 5.82 -8.55
C ALA A 164 21.80 6.24 -10.04
N ASP A 165 22.97 6.57 -10.61
CA ASP A 165 23.28 6.87 -12.02
C ASP A 165 22.19 7.58 -12.86
N GLY A 166 22.36 8.90 -13.03
CA GLY A 166 21.51 9.75 -13.87
C GLY A 166 20.30 10.37 -13.15
N PHE A 167 20.19 10.16 -11.85
CA PHE A 167 19.21 10.80 -10.98
C PHE A 167 19.77 12.08 -10.36
N ASP A 168 19.08 13.21 -10.53
CA ASP A 168 19.43 14.47 -9.86
C ASP A 168 18.91 14.47 -8.41
N GLY A 169 19.69 13.87 -7.51
CA GLY A 169 19.38 13.84 -6.07
C GLY A 169 19.40 15.22 -5.39
N GLU A 170 20.04 16.21 -6.03
CA GLU A 170 20.15 17.58 -5.54
C GLU A 170 19.03 18.50 -6.06
N HIS A 171 18.06 17.96 -6.79
CA HIS A 171 16.89 18.72 -7.23
C HIS A 171 16.14 19.32 -6.02
N PRO A 172 15.82 20.64 -6.00
CA PRO A 172 15.27 21.30 -4.81
C PRO A 172 14.02 20.65 -4.21
N GLU A 173 13.13 20.09 -5.04
CA GLU A 173 11.94 19.36 -4.55
C GLU A 173 12.30 18.08 -3.77
N LEU A 174 13.34 17.35 -4.19
CA LEU A 174 13.81 16.15 -3.52
C LEU A 174 14.54 16.50 -2.21
N LEU A 175 15.35 17.57 -2.23
CA LEU A 175 15.97 18.11 -1.02
C LEU A 175 14.89 18.51 0.01
N ALA A 176 13.84 19.20 -0.43
CA ALA A 176 12.73 19.60 0.44
C ALA A 176 11.95 18.40 0.99
N ALA A 177 11.60 17.42 0.14
CA ALA A 177 10.88 16.21 0.56
C ALA A 177 11.69 15.36 1.54
N ARG A 178 13.00 15.20 1.31
CA ARG A 178 13.90 14.51 2.23
C ARG A 178 13.99 15.24 3.57
N ASN A 179 14.20 16.57 3.56
CA ASN A 179 14.31 17.34 4.80
C ASN A 179 13.02 17.28 5.63
N ALA A 180 11.84 17.34 5.00
CA ALA A 180 10.55 17.20 5.68
C ALA A 180 10.37 15.79 6.29
N LEU A 181 10.78 14.74 5.58
CA LEU A 181 10.80 13.37 6.12
C LEU A 181 11.77 13.26 7.31
N GLU A 182 12.98 13.77 7.19
CA GLU A 182 13.98 13.78 8.27
C GLU A 182 13.46 14.51 9.52
N GLU A 183 12.85 15.70 9.35
CA GLU A 183 12.25 16.47 10.45
C GLU A 183 11.13 15.71 11.15
N ALA A 184 10.21 15.10 10.40
CA ALA A 184 9.12 14.31 10.98
C ALA A 184 9.63 13.09 11.77
N VAL A 185 10.68 12.41 11.30
CA VAL A 185 11.30 11.27 12.01
C VAL A 185 12.07 11.73 13.25
N VAL A 186 12.77 12.88 13.19
CA VAL A 186 13.40 13.51 14.36
C VAL A 186 12.35 13.80 15.43
N THR A 187 11.24 14.45 15.07
CA THR A 187 10.15 14.77 16.01
C THR A 187 9.55 13.52 16.64
N LEU A 188 9.31 12.48 15.84
CA LEU A 188 8.73 11.22 16.29
C LEU A 188 9.66 10.48 17.28
N LEU A 189 10.97 10.42 16.99
CA LEU A 189 11.95 9.80 17.89
C LEU A 189 12.11 10.60 19.19
N ALA A 190 12.20 11.93 19.09
CA ALA A 190 12.30 12.82 20.23
C ALA A 190 11.09 12.67 21.18
N ALA A 191 9.86 12.63 20.65
CA ALA A 191 8.66 12.40 21.47
C ALA A 191 8.70 11.06 22.24
N GLY A 192 9.28 10.01 21.64
CA GLY A 192 9.50 8.72 22.30
C GLY A 192 10.55 8.78 23.42
N GLN A 193 11.61 9.56 23.22
CA GLN A 193 12.69 9.75 24.20
C GLN A 193 12.25 10.66 25.36
N ASP A 194 11.60 11.79 25.07
CA ASP A 194 11.08 12.74 26.05
C ASP A 194 9.98 12.13 26.95
N SER A 195 9.16 11.24 26.40
CA SER A 195 8.17 10.47 27.18
C SER A 195 8.78 9.30 27.98
N GLY A 196 10.08 9.04 27.84
CA GLY A 196 10.76 7.94 28.52
C GLY A 196 10.30 6.54 28.07
N LEU A 197 9.72 6.42 26.87
CA LEU A 197 9.27 5.15 26.29
C LEU A 197 10.30 4.55 25.32
N VAL A 198 11.17 5.39 24.75
CA VAL A 198 12.28 5.01 23.86
C VAL A 198 13.61 5.33 24.56
N ARG A 199 14.61 4.47 24.34
CA ARG A 199 15.98 4.65 24.85
C ARG A 199 16.66 5.89 24.23
N THR A 200 17.52 6.55 25.00
CA THR A 200 18.15 7.84 24.65
C THR A 200 19.54 7.72 24.03
N ASP A 201 20.09 6.50 23.95
CA ASP A 201 21.40 6.17 23.37
C ASP A 201 21.33 5.72 21.90
N ILE A 202 20.28 6.13 21.18
CA ILE A 202 20.09 5.92 19.73
C ILE A 202 19.81 7.23 19.02
N GLY A 203 20.19 7.31 17.74
CA GLY A 203 19.90 8.42 16.85
C GLY A 203 18.92 8.03 15.73
N VAL A 204 18.46 9.03 14.98
CA VAL A 204 17.60 8.81 13.81
C VAL A 204 18.29 7.93 12.75
N GLY A 205 19.61 8.01 12.63
CA GLY A 205 20.37 7.17 11.70
C GLY A 205 20.25 5.69 12.02
N ASP A 206 20.16 5.28 13.29
CA ASP A 206 20.02 3.88 13.68
C ASP A 206 18.68 3.31 13.22
N LEU A 207 17.60 4.08 13.38
CA LEU A 207 16.26 3.76 12.87
C LEU A 207 16.25 3.68 11.34
N MET A 208 16.82 4.66 10.65
CA MET A 208 16.86 4.71 9.19
C MET A 208 17.68 3.58 8.59
N VAL A 209 18.81 3.21 9.20
CA VAL A 209 19.65 2.07 8.80
C VAL A 209 18.91 0.76 9.01
N ALA A 210 18.29 0.55 10.17
CA ALA A 210 17.52 -0.66 10.45
C ALA A 210 16.34 -0.82 9.49
N LEU A 211 15.56 0.25 9.27
CA LEU A 211 14.45 0.26 8.31
C LEU A 211 14.95 -0.07 6.89
N SER A 212 16.06 0.54 6.45
CA SER A 212 16.65 0.30 5.12
C SER A 212 17.17 -1.12 4.89
N GLN A 213 17.59 -1.81 5.95
CA GLN A 213 18.06 -3.20 5.89
C GLN A 213 16.91 -4.20 6.03
N LEU A 214 15.99 -3.96 6.96
CA LEU A 214 14.90 -4.88 7.30
C LEU A 214 13.70 -4.81 6.33
N SER A 215 13.51 -3.68 5.64
CA SER A 215 12.48 -3.55 4.59
C SER A 215 12.96 -3.93 3.19
N ARG A 216 14.23 -4.33 3.03
CA ARG A 216 14.82 -4.68 1.72
C ARG A 216 14.53 -6.14 1.37
N PRO A 217 13.98 -6.46 0.19
CA PRO A 217 13.88 -7.84 -0.27
C PRO A 217 15.25 -8.51 -0.32
N LEU A 218 15.35 -9.73 0.22
CA LEU A 218 16.59 -10.51 0.21
C LEU A 218 16.95 -10.91 -1.24
N PRO A 219 18.15 -10.57 -1.75
CA PRO A 219 18.54 -10.88 -3.12
C PRO A 219 18.52 -12.38 -3.42
N GLY A 220 17.90 -12.77 -4.53
CA GLY A 220 17.89 -14.15 -5.02
C GLY A 220 16.97 -15.12 -4.27
N THR A 221 16.33 -14.71 -3.17
CA THR A 221 15.30 -15.52 -2.50
C THR A 221 13.91 -15.10 -2.94
N ALA A 222 13.26 -15.92 -3.77
CA ALA A 222 11.82 -15.83 -4.04
C ALA A 222 11.01 -16.35 -2.84
N CYS A 223 11.23 -15.74 -1.67
CA CYS A 223 10.49 -16.07 -0.46
C CYS A 223 9.10 -15.44 -0.55
N LEU A 224 8.12 -16.24 -0.97
CA LEU A 224 6.71 -15.93 -0.78
C LEU A 224 6.51 -15.56 0.71
N ASP A 225 5.86 -14.42 0.98
CA ASP A 225 5.64 -13.85 2.33
C ASP A 225 6.82 -13.01 2.93
N THR A 226 7.75 -12.49 2.10
CA THR A 226 8.84 -11.58 2.51
C THR A 226 8.36 -10.41 3.39
N ASP A 227 7.21 -9.81 3.06
CA ASP A 227 6.68 -8.63 3.77
C ASP A 227 6.30 -8.97 5.22
N ARG A 228 5.61 -10.09 5.45
CA ARG A 228 5.30 -10.57 6.81
C ARG A 228 6.56 -10.83 7.63
N PHE A 229 7.61 -11.35 7.01
CA PHE A 229 8.90 -11.50 7.69
C PHE A 229 9.51 -10.12 8.02
N ALA A 230 9.45 -9.14 7.11
CA ALA A 230 9.93 -7.79 7.38
C ALA A 230 9.24 -7.16 8.60
N HIS A 231 7.90 -7.13 8.66
CA HIS A 231 7.16 -6.61 9.83
C HIS A 231 7.54 -7.34 11.13
N ARG A 232 7.73 -8.67 11.10
CA ARG A 232 8.14 -9.40 12.31
C ARG A 232 9.53 -8.99 12.79
N HIS A 233 10.50 -8.82 11.90
CA HIS A 233 11.86 -8.40 12.29
C HIS A 233 11.91 -6.92 12.68
N LEU A 234 11.11 -6.06 12.03
CA LEU A 234 10.93 -4.67 12.45
C LEU A 234 10.35 -4.58 13.87
N GLN A 235 9.34 -5.38 14.23
CA GLN A 235 8.81 -5.38 15.60
C GLN A 235 9.86 -5.84 16.62
N LEU A 236 10.66 -6.87 16.31
CA LEU A 236 11.76 -7.32 17.18
C LEU A 236 12.83 -6.24 17.38
N PHE A 237 13.12 -5.47 16.34
CA PHE A 237 14.01 -4.30 16.42
C PHE A 237 13.40 -3.19 17.29
N LEU A 238 12.14 -2.81 17.02
CA LEU A 238 11.40 -1.77 17.76
C LEU A 238 11.29 -2.10 19.26
N ASP A 239 10.99 -3.36 19.61
CA ASP A 239 10.93 -3.80 21.02
C ASP A 239 12.29 -3.64 21.73
N GLY A 240 13.41 -3.69 21.01
CA GLY A 240 14.76 -3.41 21.51
C GLY A 240 15.07 -1.92 21.71
N LEU A 241 14.24 -1.02 21.17
CA LEU A 241 14.34 0.43 21.38
C LEU A 241 13.58 0.91 22.63
N ARG A 242 12.74 0.07 23.23
CA ARG A 242 11.96 0.45 24.43
C ARG A 242 12.86 0.81 25.61
N ALA A 243 12.46 1.84 26.34
CA ALA A 243 12.98 2.14 27.67
C ALA A 243 12.23 1.33 28.75
N PRO A 244 12.86 1.02 29.90
CA PRO A 244 14.29 1.19 30.18
C PRO A 244 15.14 0.23 29.32
N ALA A 245 16.29 0.71 28.85
CA ALA A 245 17.21 -0.06 28.03
C ALA A 245 17.67 -1.34 28.77
N ARG A 246 17.59 -2.48 28.09
CA ARG A 246 17.93 -3.81 28.65
C ARG A 246 19.40 -4.20 28.50
N SER A 247 20.15 -3.45 27.68
CA SER A 247 21.58 -3.63 27.41
C SER A 247 22.15 -2.32 26.87
N GLU A 248 23.44 -2.09 27.09
CA GLU A 248 24.19 -1.01 26.41
C GLU A 248 24.36 -1.34 24.93
N LEU A 249 24.39 -0.32 24.07
CA LEU A 249 24.72 -0.47 22.65
C LEU A 249 26.22 -0.22 22.40
N PRO A 250 26.88 -0.97 21.51
CA PRO A 250 28.26 -0.72 21.14
C PRO A 250 28.37 0.49 20.19
N GLY A 251 29.42 1.29 20.36
CA GLY A 251 29.71 2.45 19.50
C GLY A 251 28.99 3.71 19.96
N SER A 252 28.51 4.50 19.00
CA SER A 252 27.76 5.74 19.21
C SER A 252 26.49 5.74 18.36
N ALA A 253 25.45 6.43 18.81
CA ALA A 253 24.24 6.69 18.05
C ALA A 253 24.55 7.21 16.63
N THR A 254 23.93 6.59 15.62
CA THR A 254 24.13 6.99 14.22
C THR A 254 23.31 8.25 13.91
N THR A 255 23.94 9.28 13.37
CA THR A 255 23.29 10.54 13.00
C THR A 255 22.83 10.54 11.55
N LEU A 256 22.00 11.52 11.16
CA LEU A 256 21.65 11.73 9.75
C LEU A 256 22.87 12.18 8.92
N ASP A 257 23.80 12.93 9.52
CA ASP A 257 24.99 13.42 8.82
C ASP A 257 25.97 12.29 8.48
N ASP A 258 26.08 11.26 9.33
CA ASP A 258 26.85 10.03 9.04
C ASP A 258 26.31 9.30 7.80
N LEU A 259 25.00 9.34 7.58
CA LEU A 259 24.35 8.72 6.41
C LEU A 259 24.53 9.56 5.13
N ARG A 260 24.45 10.89 5.25
CA ARG A 260 24.70 11.83 4.14
C ARG A 260 26.12 11.69 3.62
N GLN A 261 27.12 11.67 4.51
CA GLN A 261 28.54 11.52 4.16
C GLN A 261 28.89 10.20 3.46
N LYS A 262 28.02 9.18 3.57
CA LYS A 262 28.23 7.84 3.00
C LYS A 262 27.49 7.62 1.67
N THR A 263 26.75 8.63 1.22
CA THR A 263 25.94 8.60 -0.02
C THR A 263 26.59 9.45 -1.14
N MET A 264 27.65 10.19 -0.82
CA MET A 264 28.57 10.87 -1.76
C MET A 264 29.81 9.99 -2.05
#